data_AF-A0A1X7VNT2-F1
#
_entry.id   AF-A0A1X7VNT2-F1
#
_cell.length_a   1.000
_cell.length_b   1.000
_cell.length_c   1.000
_cell.angle_alpha   90.00
_cell.angle_beta   90.00
_cell.angle_gamma   90.00
#
_symmetry.space_group_name_H-M   'P 1'
#
loop_
_entity.id
_entity.type
_entity.pdbx_description
1 polymer ?
#
loop_
_entity_poly.entity_id
_entity_poly.type
_entity_poly.pdbx_seq_one_letter_code
_entity_poly.pdbx_strand_id
1 'polypeptide(L)' 'MPFGLRNAAQSFQRFIDQVLQDLPYLYIDVLIGSSTREEHLEHVEVVLLRLNDHGIVINPRKGQVGISELVFLSYMQ' A
#
# COMPACT_ATOMS: atom_id res chain seq x y z
N MET A 1 -11.41 -9.65 -9.68
CA MET A 1 -11.72 -8.97 -10.96
C MET A 1 -10.96 -9.65 -12.09
N PRO A 2 -11.58 -9.93 -13.26
CA PRO A 2 -10.87 -10.50 -14.41
C PRO A 2 -9.95 -9.47 -15.08
N PHE A 3 -8.81 -9.91 -15.58
CA PHE A 3 -7.88 -9.09 -16.36
C PHE A 3 -8.52 -8.63 -17.67
N GLY A 4 -8.25 -7.38 -18.10
CA GLY A 4 -8.73 -6.82 -19.39
C GLY A 4 -9.93 -5.86 -19.30
N LEU A 5 -10.48 -5.64 -18.10
CA LEU A 5 -11.49 -4.61 -17.88
C LEU A 5 -10.84 -3.22 -17.88
N ARG A 6 -11.30 -2.32 -18.76
CA ARG A 6 -10.81 -0.95 -18.92
C ARG A 6 -10.77 -0.14 -17.61
N ASN A 7 -11.64 -0.48 -16.65
CA ASN A 7 -11.76 0.21 -15.36
C ASN A 7 -11.26 -0.61 -14.16
N ALA A 8 -10.68 -1.80 -14.36
CA ALA A 8 -10.27 -2.67 -13.26
C ALA A 8 -9.26 -2.00 -12.32
N ALA A 9 -8.31 -1.21 -12.86
CA ALA A 9 -7.35 -0.47 -12.05
C ALA A 9 -8.03 0.58 -11.16
N GLN A 10 -8.98 1.35 -11.69
CA GLN A 10 -9.72 2.35 -10.90
C GLN A 10 -10.61 1.71 -9.84
N SER A 11 -11.30 0.61 -10.17
CA SER A 11 -12.13 -0.10 -9.21
C SER A 11 -11.30 -0.73 -8.10
N PHE A 12 -10.09 -1.22 -8.42
CA PHE A 12 -9.16 -1.76 -7.43
C PHE A 12 -8.60 -0.64 -6.55
N GLN A 13 -8.22 0.50 -7.13
CA GLN A 13 -7.75 1.65 -6.37
C GLN A 13 -8.81 2.14 -5.38
N ARG A 14 -10.06 2.31 -5.82
CA ARG A 14 -11.17 2.70 -4.93
C ARG A 14 -11.39 1.72 -3.78
N PHE A 15 -11.23 0.42 -4.06
CA PHE A 15 -11.34 -0.61 -3.02
C PHE A 15 -10.21 -0.48 -2.00
N ILE A 16 -8.96 -0.31 -2.47
CA ILE A 16 -7.81 -0.07 -1.60
C ILE A 16 -8.00 1.20 -0.77
N ASP A 17 -8.45 2.30 -1.40
CA ASP A 17 -8.74 3.55 -0.71
C ASP A 17 -9.78 3.33 0.39
N GLN A 18 -10.86 2.58 0.14
CA GLN A 18 -11.87 2.27 1.16
C GLN A 18 -11.33 1.41 2.32
N VAL A 19 -10.45 0.45 2.01
CA VAL A 19 -9.83 -0.42 3.03
C VAL A 19 -8.85 0.38 3.90
N LEU A 20 -8.18 1.38 3.36
CA LEU A 20 -7.07 2.09 4.01
C LEU A 20 -7.39 3.54 4.44
N GLN A 21 -8.59 4.05 4.17
CA GLN A 21 -8.97 5.47 4.31
C GLN A 21 -8.74 6.11 5.69
N ASP A 22 -8.76 5.33 6.75
CA ASP A 22 -8.64 5.80 8.14
C ASP A 22 -7.20 5.71 8.68
N LEU A 23 -6.23 5.36 7.84
CA LEU A 23 -4.82 5.35 8.20
C LEU A 23 -4.17 6.69 7.78
N PRO A 24 -3.80 7.57 8.74
CA PRO A 24 -3.34 8.94 8.43
C PRO A 24 -1.93 9.00 7.81
N TYR A 25 -1.21 7.88 7.81
CA TYR A 25 0.18 7.75 7.34
C TYR A 25 0.29 7.13 5.92
N LEU A 26 -0.83 6.99 5.22
CA LEU A 26 -0.90 6.40 3.89
C LEU A 26 -0.98 7.46 2.77
N TYR A 27 -0.14 7.30 1.76
CA TYR A 27 -0.10 8.10 0.53
C TYR A 27 -0.52 7.27 -0.70
N ILE A 28 -0.84 7.97 -1.80
CA ILE A 28 -1.29 7.43 -3.10
C ILE A 28 -0.49 6.16 -3.47
N ASP A 29 -1.18 5.10 -3.90
CA ASP A 29 -0.62 3.77 -4.27
C ASP A 29 0.04 2.97 -3.12
N VAL A 30 -0.48 3.04 -1.89
CA VAL A 30 -0.02 2.27 -0.72
C VAL A 30 1.42 2.60 -0.30
N LEU A 31 1.69 3.89 -0.15
CA LEU A 31 2.93 4.38 0.44
C LEU A 31 2.72 4.58 1.95
N ILE A 32 3.62 4.03 2.77
CA ILE A 32 3.55 4.14 4.23
C ILE A 32 4.70 5.03 4.69
N GLY A 33 4.41 6.23 5.20
CA GLY A 33 5.41 7.15 5.75
C GLY A 33 5.43 7.10 7.28
N SER A 34 6.61 7.17 7.91
CA SER A 34 6.73 7.15 9.38
C SER A 34 7.99 7.87 9.83
N SER A 35 8.01 8.34 11.08
CA SER A 35 9.11 9.16 11.60
C SER A 35 10.27 8.32 12.13
N THR A 36 9.98 7.12 12.63
CA THR A 36 10.99 6.16 13.10
C THR A 36 10.83 4.79 12.43
N ARG A 37 11.87 3.96 12.53
CA ARG A 37 11.83 2.60 11.97
C ARG A 37 10.86 1.71 12.72
N GLU A 38 10.77 1.87 14.03
CA GLU A 38 9.86 1.13 14.90
C GLU A 38 8.41 1.46 14.55
N GLU A 39 8.08 2.75 14.43
CA GLU A 39 6.76 3.23 14.00
C GLU A 39 6.43 2.72 12.58
N HIS A 40 7.42 2.72 11.68
CA HIS A 40 7.23 2.20 10.33
C HIS A 40 6.87 0.71 10.31
N LEU A 41 7.51 -0.10 11.17
CA LEU A 41 7.20 -1.53 11.26
C LEU A 41 5.78 -1.76 11.80
N GLU A 42 5.36 -1.01 12.81
CA GLU A 42 3.98 -1.07 13.34
C GLU A 42 2.96 -0.69 12.27
N HIS A 43 3.20 0.40 11.52
CA HIS A 43 2.32 0.82 10.43
C HIS A 43 2.24 -0.21 9.30
N VAL A 44 3.38 -0.79 8.91
CA VAL A 44 3.42 -1.87 7.92
C VAL A 44 2.61 -3.06 8.40
N GLU A 45 2.77 -3.49 9.65
CA GLU A 45 2.01 -4.60 10.23
C GLU A 45 0.50 -4.35 10.19
N VAL A 46 0.05 -3.16 10.60
CA VAL A 46 -1.37 -2.77 10.56
C VAL A 46 -1.92 -2.82 9.13
N VAL A 47 -1.19 -2.28 8.16
CA VAL A 47 -1.62 -2.30 6.75
C VAL A 47 -1.69 -3.71 6.21
N LEU A 48 -0.68 -4.55 6.49
CA LEU A 48 -0.65 -5.95 6.05
C LEU A 48 -1.82 -6.75 6.62
N LEU A 49 -2.09 -6.62 7.93
CA LEU A 49 -3.22 -7.28 8.59
C LEU A 49 -4.54 -6.87 7.95
N ARG A 50 -4.72 -5.58 7.69
CA ARG A 50 -5.96 -5.05 7.14
C ARG A 50 -6.22 -5.48 5.70
N LEU A 51 -5.16 -5.52 4.89
CA LEU A 51 -5.22 -6.06 3.53
C LEU A 51 -5.58 -7.55 3.57
N ASN A 52 -4.99 -8.32 4.50
CA ASN A 52 -5.31 -9.73 4.71
C ASN A 52 -6.78 -9.94 5.12
N ASP A 53 -7.32 -9.14 6.04
CA ASP A 53 -8.72 -9.21 6.48
C ASP A 53 -9.72 -8.98 5.34
N HIS A 54 -9.33 -8.19 4.33
CA HIS A 54 -10.13 -7.95 3.13
C HIS A 54 -9.81 -8.91 1.98
N GLY A 55 -9.01 -9.95 2.22
CA GLY A 55 -8.66 -10.99 1.25
C GLY A 55 -7.71 -10.53 0.14
N ILE A 56 -6.98 -9.42 0.36
CA ILE A 56 -5.99 -8.91 -0.60
C ILE A 56 -4.68 -9.64 -0.37
N VAL A 57 -4.23 -10.36 -1.39
CA VAL A 57 -2.93 -11.02 -1.38
C VAL A 57 -1.88 -10.09 -1.97
N ILE A 58 -0.86 -9.76 -1.16
CA ILE A 58 0.26 -8.95 -1.60
C ILE A 58 1.32 -9.85 -2.22
N ASN A 59 1.92 -9.42 -3.33
CA ASN A 59 3.06 -10.10 -3.90
C ASN A 59 4.36 -9.55 -3.27
N PRO A 60 5.05 -10.33 -2.42
CA PRO A 60 6.27 -9.85 -1.75
C PRO A 60 7.41 -9.56 -2.72
N ARG A 61 7.38 -10.09 -3.96
CA ARG A 61 8.38 -9.76 -4.99
C ARG A 61 8.18 -8.37 -5.62
N LYS A 62 6.99 -7.79 -5.46
CA LYS A 62 6.66 -6.44 -5.95
C LYS A 62 6.68 -5.38 -4.84
N GLY A 63 6.62 -5.80 -3.58
CA GLY A 63 6.71 -4.92 -2.42
C GLY A 63 8.15 -4.70 -1.99
N GLN A 64 8.46 -3.48 -1.54
CA GLN A 64 9.70 -3.16 -0.84
C GLN A 64 9.31 -2.67 0.56
N VAL A 65 9.90 -3.23 1.60
CA VAL A 65 9.57 -2.93 3.00
C VAL A 65 10.84 -2.53 3.74
N GLY A 66 10.77 -1.46 4.54
CA GLY A 66 11.88 -1.04 5.39
C GLY A 66 13.08 -0.45 4.65
N ILE A 67 12.84 0.10 3.46
CA ILE A 67 13.83 0.87 2.69
C ILE A 67 13.83 2.33 3.15
N SER A 68 15.01 2.96 3.17
CA SER A 68 15.16 4.36 3.57
C SER A 68 14.78 5.35 2.45
N GLU A 69 14.78 4.90 1.19
CA GLU A 69 14.46 5.69 0.01
C GLU A 69 13.67 4.82 -0.96
N LEU A 70 12.56 5.32 -1.49
CA LEU A 70 11.73 4.64 -2.49
C LEU A 70 11.71 5.46 -3.78
N VAL A 71 12.11 4.84 -4.89
CA VAL A 71 11.90 5.44 -6.22
C VAL A 71 10.46 5.16 -6.64
N PHE A 72 9.61 6.18 -6.54
CA PHE A 72 8.20 6.11 -6.92
C PHE A 72 7.92 7.04 -8.12
N LEU A 73 7.23 6.54 -9.15
CA LEU A 73 6.85 7.29 -10.37
C LEU A 73 7.98 8.08 -11.08
N SER A 74 9.22 7.57 -11.05
CA SER A 74 10.39 8.22 -11.64
C SER A 74 10.77 9.57 -11.03
N TYR A 75 10.31 9.86 -9.80
CA TYR A 75 10.86 10.94 -8.98
C TYR A 75 11.71 10.32 -7.86
N MET A 76 12.98 10.74 -7.78
CA MET A 76 13.80 10.53 -6.59
C MET A 76 13.40 11.62 -5.60
N GLN A 77 12.95 11.22 -4.41
CA GLN A 77 12.71 12.13 -3.28
C GLN A 77 13.48 11.61 -2.08
#